data_AF-A0A914QSZ4-F1
#
_entry.id   AF-A0A914QSZ4-F1
#
_cell.length_a   1.000
_cell.length_b   1.000
_cell.length_c   1.000
_cell.angle_alpha   90.00
_cell.angle_beta   90.00
_cell.angle_gamma   90.00
#
_symmetry.space_group_name_H-M   'P 1'
#
loop_
_entity.id
_entity.type
_entity.pdbx_description
1 polymer ?
#
loop_
_entity_poly.entity_id
_entity_poly.type
_entity_poly.pdbx_seq_one_letter_code
_entity_poly.pdbx_strand_id
1 'polypeptide(L)'
;MINMVQNSVKVGDALFHQWKCSSTGKLYCIMVHSCSISHNIGRKAKRVEIIDEFGCSVYPELVPNMHYFNDTEAGFQANAFLIDIEQMSLFFQCSLKFLVKTDGFCRRPLCARKN
;
A
#
# COMPACT_ATOMS: atom_id res chain seq x y z
N MET A 1 10.18 -23.73 -5.51
CA MET A 1 9.72 -22.71 -4.56
C MET A 1 8.23 -22.92 -4.36
N ILE A 2 7.85 -23.42 -3.19
CA ILE A 2 6.44 -23.66 -2.85
C ILE A 2 5.89 -22.33 -2.33
N ASN A 3 4.93 -21.73 -3.04
CA ASN A 3 4.14 -20.62 -2.50
C ASN A 3 3.22 -21.18 -1.42
N MET A 4 3.67 -21.17 -0.17
CA MET A 4 2.79 -21.37 0.97
C MET A 4 1.95 -20.10 1.12
N VAL A 5 0.69 -20.15 0.71
CA VAL A 5 -0.30 -19.15 1.14
C VAL A 5 -0.56 -19.44 2.62
N GLN A 6 0.12 -18.72 3.50
CA GLN A 6 -0.05 -18.87 4.93
C GLN A 6 -1.34 -18.13 5.35
N ASN A 7 -2.34 -18.87 5.82
CA ASN A 7 -3.63 -18.30 6.25
C ASN A 7 -3.55 -17.49 7.55
N SER A 8 -2.38 -17.45 8.19
CA SER A 8 -2.09 -16.63 9.36
C SER A 8 -0.65 -16.15 9.32
N VAL A 9 -0.45 -14.94 9.85
CA VAL A 9 0.82 -14.24 9.92
C VAL A 9 1.11 -13.89 11.38
N LYS A 10 2.38 -13.96 11.79
CA LYS A 10 2.83 -13.52 13.11
C LYS A 10 3.35 -12.10 13.04
N VAL A 11 3.21 -11.35 14.13
CA VAL A 11 3.86 -10.04 14.25
C VAL A 11 5.36 -10.20 14.00
N GLY A 12 5.91 -9.34 13.16
CA GLY A 12 7.31 -9.38 12.73
C GLY A 12 7.56 -10.15 11.43
N ASP A 13 6.64 -11.00 10.97
CA ASP A 13 6.80 -11.70 9.69
C ASP A 13 6.88 -10.71 8.53
N ALA A 14 7.80 -10.94 7.59
CA ALA A 14 7.93 -10.09 6.42
C ALA A 14 6.78 -10.33 5.44
N LEU A 15 6.06 -9.26 5.11
CA LEU A 15 4.97 -9.22 4.16
C LEU A 15 5.31 -8.30 2.99
N PHE A 16 4.71 -8.60 1.84
CA PHE A 16 4.80 -7.77 0.66
C PHE A 16 3.41 -7.35 0.21
N HIS A 17 3.10 -6.06 0.34
CA HIS A 17 1.84 -5.49 -0.15
C HIS A 17 2.04 -5.04 -1.59
N GLN A 18 1.28 -5.61 -2.53
CA GLN A 18 1.43 -5.37 -3.96
C GLN A 18 0.09 -5.02 -4.60
N TRP A 19 0.12 -3.99 -5.46
CA TRP A 19 -0.97 -3.62 -6.33
C TRP A 19 -0.51 -3.76 -7.78
N LYS A 20 -1.26 -4.55 -8.54
CA LYS A 20 -0.97 -4.80 -9.96
C LYS A 20 -2.22 -4.58 -10.78
N CYS A 21 -2.10 -3.81 -11.86
CA CYS A 21 -3.13 -3.62 -12.84
C CYS A 21 -2.76 -4.34 -14.15
N SER A 22 -3.69 -5.11 -14.71
CA SER A 22 -3.51 -5.87 -15.95
C SER A 22 -3.72 -5.04 -17.22
N SER A 23 -3.78 -3.71 -17.12
CA SER A 23 -4.04 -2.81 -18.26
C SER A 23 -3.05 -3.05 -19.42
N THR A 24 -3.60 -3.09 -20.63
CA THR A 24 -2.87 -3.32 -21.90
C THR A 24 -2.35 -2.03 -22.54
N GLY A 25 -2.72 -0.85 -22.01
CA GLY A 25 -2.40 0.44 -22.61
C GLY A 25 -1.15 1.11 -22.01
N LYS A 26 -0.16 1.42 -22.85
CA LYS A 26 1.07 2.13 -22.45
C LYS A 26 0.85 3.60 -22.06
N LEU A 27 -0.35 4.15 -22.23
CA LEU A 27 -0.70 5.55 -21.97
C LEU A 27 -1.06 5.83 -20.51
N TYR A 28 -1.33 4.79 -19.72
CA TYR A 28 -1.85 4.93 -18.36
C TYR A 28 -0.90 4.33 -17.33
N CYS A 29 -1.04 4.81 -16.10
CA CYS A 29 -0.40 4.23 -14.93
C CYS A 29 -1.26 4.31 -13.68
N ILE A 30 -0.91 3.51 -12.69
CA ILE A 30 -1.52 3.52 -11.36
C ILE A 30 -0.73 4.42 -10.43
N MET A 31 -1.40 5.12 -9.52
CA MET A 31 -0.79 5.76 -8.36
C MET A 31 -1.58 5.35 -7.13
N VAL A 32 -0.90 4.83 -6.11
CA VAL A 32 -1.53 4.64 -4.79
C VAL A 32 -1.69 6.02 -4.17
N HIS A 33 -2.95 6.44 -4.01
CA HIS A 33 -3.27 7.79 -3.58
C HIS A 33 -3.29 7.91 -2.06
N SER A 34 -3.97 7.00 -1.39
CA SER A 34 -4.05 6.95 0.08
C SER A 34 -4.40 5.54 0.54
N CYS A 35 -4.07 5.20 1.78
CA CYS A 35 -4.33 3.91 2.38
C CYS A 35 -4.67 4.06 3.86
N SER A 36 -5.56 3.20 4.32
CA SER A 36 -5.94 3.09 5.73
C SER A 36 -5.97 1.64 6.17
N ILE A 37 -5.79 1.45 7.48
CA ILE A 37 -5.97 0.18 8.16
C ILE A 37 -7.13 0.25 9.16
N SER A 38 -7.81 -0.87 9.35
CA SER A 38 -8.86 -1.02 10.38
C SER A 38 -8.99 -2.47 10.81
N HIS A 39 -9.59 -2.71 11.99
CA HIS A 39 -9.85 -4.07 12.48
C HIS A 39 -11.14 -4.69 11.96
N ASN A 40 -12.01 -3.87 11.38
CA ASN A 40 -13.26 -4.30 10.77
C ASN A 40 -13.50 -3.55 9.45
N ILE A 41 -14.38 -4.10 8.62
CA ILE A 41 -14.78 -3.50 7.35
C ILE A 41 -16.12 -2.77 7.56
N GLY A 42 -16.35 -1.69 6.81
CA GLY A 42 -17.64 -1.00 6.73
C GLY A 42 -17.59 0.44 7.25
N ARG A 43 -18.77 1.10 7.26
CA ARG A 43 -18.87 2.55 7.54
C ARG A 43 -18.52 2.95 8.98
N LYS A 44 -18.66 2.03 9.94
CA LYS A 44 -18.32 2.25 11.35
C LYS A 44 -16.88 1.87 11.68
N ALA A 45 -16.08 1.49 10.69
CA ALA A 45 -14.71 1.10 10.92
C ALA A 45 -13.87 2.29 11.36
N LYS A 46 -13.19 2.15 12.51
CA LYS A 46 -12.20 3.12 12.94
C LYS A 46 -10.95 2.90 12.09
N ARG A 47 -10.72 3.83 11.16
CA ARG A 47 -9.61 3.78 10.21
C ARG A 47 -8.44 4.61 10.72
N VAL A 48 -7.24 4.07 10.59
CA VAL A 48 -5.98 4.78 10.78
C VAL A 48 -5.37 4.96 9.40
N GLU A 49 -5.12 6.21 9.00
CA GLU A 49 -4.43 6.51 7.75
C GLU A 49 -2.95 6.12 7.87
N ILE A 50 -2.44 5.39 6.88
CA ILE A 50 -1.04 4.93 6.83
C ILE A 50 -0.30 5.46 5.61
N ILE A 51 -1.04 5.80 4.54
CA ILE A 51 -0.55 6.56 3.40
C ILE A 51 -1.52 7.74 3.23
N ASP A 52 -1.00 8.96 3.30
CA ASP A 52 -1.77 10.22 3.19
C ASP A 52 -2.30 10.46 1.77
N GLU A 53 -3.08 11.52 1.56
CA GLU A 53 -3.65 11.91 0.27
C GLU A 53 -2.61 12.30 -0.81
N PHE A 54 -1.35 12.50 -0.43
CA PHE A 54 -0.25 12.76 -1.37
C PHE A 54 0.45 11.47 -1.81
N GLY A 55 0.04 10.32 -1.29
CA GLY A 55 0.65 9.02 -1.56
C GLY A 55 1.91 8.76 -0.73
N CYS A 56 2.09 9.48 0.37
CA CYS A 56 3.24 9.38 1.25
C CYS A 56 2.91 8.68 2.55
N SER A 57 3.86 7.91 3.08
CA SER A 57 3.64 7.22 4.34
C SER A 57 3.59 8.18 5.51
N VAL A 58 2.59 7.97 6.36
CA VAL A 58 2.45 8.66 7.66
C VAL A 58 3.39 8.04 8.71
N TYR A 59 3.68 6.74 8.59
CA TYR A 59 4.53 5.98 9.51
C TYR A 59 5.61 5.18 8.75
N PRO A 60 6.65 5.85 8.19
CA PRO A 60 7.63 5.21 7.29
C PRO A 60 8.38 4.00 7.88
N GLU A 61 8.51 3.93 9.20
CA GLU A 61 9.18 2.82 9.91
C GLU A 61 8.37 1.52 9.90
N LEU A 62 7.03 1.62 9.88
CA LEU A 62 6.11 0.46 9.85
C LEU A 62 5.62 0.18 8.43
N VAL A 63 5.30 1.24 7.70
CA VAL A 63 4.76 1.20 6.34
C VAL A 63 5.65 2.09 5.49
N PRO A 64 6.62 1.55 4.73
CA PRO A 64 7.47 2.39 3.90
C PRO A 64 6.70 3.15 2.81
N ASN A 65 7.34 4.18 2.26
CA ASN A 65 6.80 4.84 1.07
C ASN A 65 6.64 3.84 -0.08
N MET A 66 5.58 4.01 -0.87
CA MET A 66 5.25 3.12 -1.99
C MET A 66 6.38 3.07 -3.02
N HIS A 67 6.84 1.87 -3.36
CA HIS A 67 7.78 1.66 -4.46
C HIS A 67 7.01 1.32 -5.73
N TYR A 68 7.28 2.04 -6.81
CA TYR A 68 6.66 1.82 -8.12
C TYR A 68 7.63 1.01 -9.00
N PHE A 69 7.37 -0.29 -9.15
CA PHE A 69 8.21 -1.18 -9.96
C PHE A 69 8.10 -0.90 -11.45
N ASN A 70 6.91 -0.48 -11.90
CA ASN A 70 6.64 -0.01 -13.25
C ASN A 70 5.34 0.83 -13.26
N ASP A 71 4.81 1.11 -14.44
CA ASP A 71 3.62 1.95 -14.62
C ASP A 71 2.34 1.36 -14.02
N THR A 72 2.23 0.04 -13.95
CA THR A 72 1.02 -0.67 -13.52
C THR A 72 1.23 -1.53 -12.29
N GLU A 73 2.40 -1.42 -11.64
CA GLU A 73 2.77 -2.23 -10.49
C GLU A 73 3.48 -1.38 -9.43
N ALA A 74 2.95 -1.45 -8.21
CA ALA A 74 3.48 -0.77 -7.04
C ALA A 74 3.37 -1.66 -5.81
N GLY A 75 4.22 -1.42 -4.82
CA GLY A 75 4.17 -2.16 -3.57
C GLY A 75 5.26 -1.74 -2.60
N PHE A 76 5.28 -2.38 -1.45
CA PHE A 76 6.32 -2.23 -0.46
C PHE A 76 6.42 -3.50 0.40
N GLN A 77 7.60 -3.71 0.97
CA GLN A 77 7.81 -4.71 2.00
C GLN A 77 7.62 -4.06 3.37
N ALA A 78 6.90 -4.74 4.25
CA ALA A 78 6.71 -4.34 5.64
C ALA A 78 6.65 -5.57 6.53
N ASN A 79 6.98 -5.43 7.81
CA ASN A 79 6.74 -6.51 8.76
C ASN A 79 5.29 -6.44 9.24
N ALA A 80 4.66 -7.58 9.48
CA ALA A 80 3.33 -7.62 10.07
C ALA A 80 3.33 -6.97 11.46
N PHE A 81 2.35 -6.12 11.72
CA PHE A 81 2.20 -5.38 12.97
C PHE A 81 0.75 -5.42 13.45
N LEU A 82 0.51 -4.96 14.69
CA LEU A 82 -0.82 -4.73 15.25
C LEU A 82 -0.90 -3.29 15.75
N ILE A 83 -2.09 -2.70 15.65
CA ILE A 83 -2.38 -1.38 16.24
C ILE A 83 -3.15 -1.47 17.57
N ASP A 84 -3.71 -2.66 17.86
CA ASP A 84 -4.41 -3.01 19.08
C ASP A 84 -4.15 -4.50 19.35
N ILE A 85 -3.65 -4.82 20.54
CA ILE A 85 -3.29 -6.19 20.93
C ILE A 85 -4.51 -7.07 21.22
N GLU A 86 -5.68 -6.47 21.44
CA GLU A 86 -6.93 -7.21 21.65
C GLU A 86 -7.58 -7.64 20.33
N GLN A 87 -7.16 -7.04 19.20
CA GLN A 87 -7.77 -7.25 17.89
C GLN A 87 -6.77 -7.84 16.89
N MET A 88 -6.93 -9.14 16.60
CA MET A 88 -5.96 -9.94 15.84
C MET A 88 -6.11 -9.86 14.31
N SER A 89 -6.94 -8.96 13.78
CA SER A 89 -7.19 -8.82 12.34
C SER A 89 -6.96 -7.39 11.88
N LEU A 90 -6.27 -7.21 10.76
CA LEU A 90 -6.07 -5.92 10.12
C LEU A 90 -6.47 -5.97 8.65
N PHE A 91 -7.33 -5.04 8.26
CA PHE A 91 -7.77 -4.85 6.89
C PHE A 91 -7.05 -3.64 6.30
N PHE A 92 -6.34 -3.86 5.19
CA PHE A 92 -5.69 -2.80 4.43
C PHE A 92 -6.61 -2.36 3.29
N GLN A 93 -6.95 -1.08 3.26
CA GLN A 93 -7.78 -0.50 2.21
C GLN A 93 -7.07 0.70 1.59
N CYS A 94 -6.80 0.63 0.28
CA CYS A 94 -6.16 1.70 -0.47
C CYS A 94 -7.05 2.22 -1.59
N SER A 95 -6.92 3.52 -1.88
CA SER A 95 -7.49 4.16 -3.06
C SER A 95 -6.41 4.32 -4.12
N LEU A 96 -6.70 3.84 -5.32
CA LEU A 96 -5.82 3.97 -6.48
C LEU A 96 -6.35 5.07 -7.41
N LYS A 97 -5.43 5.81 -8.02
CA LYS A 97 -5.71 6.72 -9.14
C LYS A 97 -5.16 6.11 -10.43
N PHE A 98 -5.96 6.18 -11.49
CA PHE A 98 -5.50 5.96 -12.85
C PHE A 98 -5.10 7.31 -13.44
N LEU A 99 -3.86 7.41 -13.91
CA LEU A 99 -3.28 8.63 -14.44
C LEU A 99 -2.94 8.41 -15.92
N VAL A 100 -3.12 9.44 -16.73
CA VAL A 100 -2.57 9.52 -18.09
C VAL A 100 -1.11 9.98 -17.97
N LYS A 101 -0.22 9.39 -18.78
CA LYS A 101 1.17 9.83 -18.86
C LYS A 101 1.29 11.24 -19.44
N THR A 102 2.22 12.01 -18.91
CA THR A 102 2.63 13.30 -19.46
C THR A 102 4.05 13.14 -19.98
N ASP A 103 4.27 13.41 -21.26
CA ASP A 103 5.57 13.23 -21.95
C ASP A 103 6.18 11.82 -21.79
N GLY A 104 5.31 10.81 -21.70
CA GLY A 104 5.72 9.42 -21.52
C GLY A 104 6.03 9.03 -20.06
N PHE A 105 5.94 9.96 -19.12
CA PHE A 105 6.22 9.73 -17.71
C PHE A 105 4.96 9.70 -16.84
N CYS A 106 5.05 8.93 -15.76
CA CYS A 106 4.03 8.86 -14.72
C CYS A 106 4.42 9.72 -13.54
N ARG A 107 3.53 10.65 -13.16
CA ARG A 107 3.71 11.41 -11.93
C ARG A 107 3.66 10.47 -10.73
N ARG A 108 4.66 10.56 -9.85
CA ARG A 108 4.77 9.79 -8.60
C ARG A 108 4.75 10.72 -7.38
N PRO A 109 4.32 10.23 -6.21
CA PRO A 109 4.48 10.95 -4.95
C PRO A 109 5.93 11.37 -4.71
N LEU A 110 6.13 12.59 -4.21
CA LEU A 110 7.43 13.11 -3.78
C LEU A 110 7.46 13.12 -2.26
N CYS A 111 7.85 11.98 -1.68
CA CYS A 111 7.86 11.82 -0.22
C CYS A 111 9.26 12.13 0.32
N ALA A 112 9.33 12.99 1.34
CA ALA A 112 10.58 13.23 2.05
C ALA A 112 11.06 11.92 2.67
N ARG A 113 12.32 11.54 2.41
CA ARG A 113 12.99 10.56 3.26
C ARG A 113 13.25 11.24 4.60
N LYS A 114 12.54 10.84 5.65
CA LYS A 114 12.99 11.11 7.01
C LYS A 114 14.19 10.19 7.24
N ASN A 115 15.37 10.80 7.35
CA ASN A 115 16.60 10.13 7.79
C ASN A 115 16.47 9.68 9.25
#